data_AF-A0A090M9U0-F1
#
_entry.id   AF-A0A090M9U0-F1
#
_cell.length_a   1.000
_cell.length_b   1.000
_cell.length_c   1.000
_cell.angle_alpha   90.00
_cell.angle_beta   90.00
_cell.angle_gamma   90.00
#
_symmetry.space_group_name_H-M   'P 1'
#
loop_
_entity.id
_entity.type
_entity.pdbx_description
1 polymer ?
#
loop_
_entity_poly.entity_id
_entity_poly.type
_entity_poly.pdbx_seq_one_letter_code
_entity_poly.pdbx_strand_id
1 'polypeptide(L)'
;MATPCNLLQHLIRTEESEFKGMIRHVPNQNQTLPSITSISNRPRDLPSSLGQLDLLPAELLLSVLELLDFQSLSRLSQVSLLGKEVIEDLPVYREMVQHAPETLVALGQTRLLSYHPATLLHSTLRKGRCVSCFAFGAFLFLPTCERVCFECLYENQALRMTSPAMAKQCFGLTDRDLERIPVMHSVPGTFGLRFQFTHKQVERLVSVKQAKQLALEIHGSAKKLAQLRPTYCPGRTSMKDAAVFRHFHEASLDPPGCDLSRLPRKAEVVEDDFGGMASIRFPYLSATGADKGVLCQGCLVTYSHYMQGMLPQSTLMELVPADVGPYRPFLALLTRLWSMEGFLEHAQQCYGVRRIVGQ
;
A
#
# COMPACT_ATOMS: atom_id res chain seq x y z
N MET A 1 -38.72 -12.16 -7.63
CA MET A 1 -37.64 -13.01 -7.09
C MET A 1 -36.35 -12.61 -7.78
N ALA A 2 -35.43 -11.94 -7.09
CA ALA A 2 -34.15 -11.56 -7.67
C ALA A 2 -33.30 -12.84 -7.88
N THR A 3 -32.63 -12.95 -9.02
CA THR A 3 -31.62 -14.00 -9.25
C THR A 3 -30.49 -13.86 -8.21
N PRO A 4 -29.83 -14.96 -7.81
CA PRO A 4 -28.76 -14.94 -6.80
C PRO A 4 -27.65 -13.91 -7.09
N CYS A 5 -27.35 -13.68 -8.37
CA CYS A 5 -26.37 -12.71 -8.84
C CYS A 5 -26.79 -11.25 -8.55
N ASN A 6 -28.08 -10.92 -8.68
CA ASN A 6 -28.59 -9.58 -8.38
C ASN A 6 -28.55 -9.30 -6.87
N LEU A 7 -28.83 -10.31 -6.04
CA LEU A 7 -28.78 -10.14 -4.59
C LEU A 7 -27.37 -9.80 -4.12
N LEU A 8 -26.34 -10.47 -4.65
CA LEU A 8 -24.95 -10.21 -4.29
C LEU A 8 -24.52 -8.77 -4.63
N GLN A 9 -24.92 -8.26 -5.80
CA GLN A 9 -24.60 -6.89 -6.21
C GLN A 9 -25.20 -5.86 -5.25
N HIS A 10 -26.40 -6.10 -4.73
CA HIS A 10 -27.03 -5.23 -3.71
C HIS A 10 -26.32 -5.25 -2.35
N LEU A 11 -25.50 -6.26 -2.07
CA LEU A 11 -24.71 -6.34 -0.83
C LEU A 11 -23.35 -5.65 -0.93
N ILE A 12 -22.93 -5.25 -2.14
CA ILE A 12 -21.68 -4.53 -2.38
C ILE A 12 -21.93 -3.03 -2.25
N ARG A 13 -21.16 -2.37 -1.38
CA ARG A 13 -21.19 -0.91 -1.25
C ARG A 13 -20.38 -0.27 -2.39
N THR A 14 -20.98 0.67 -3.10
CA THR A 14 -20.35 1.39 -4.22
C THR A 14 -19.60 2.65 -3.78
N GLU A 15 -19.95 3.24 -2.64
CA GLU A 15 -19.27 4.41 -2.11
C GLU A 15 -17.94 4.05 -1.44
N GLU A 16 -16.88 4.75 -1.85
CA GLU A 16 -15.50 4.60 -1.36
C GLU A 16 -14.92 5.95 -0.90
N SER A 17 -15.72 6.76 -0.20
CA SER A 17 -15.31 8.11 0.22
C SER A 17 -14.16 8.09 1.23
N GLU A 18 -14.03 7.02 2.02
CA GLU A 18 -12.96 6.80 2.99
C GLU A 18 -11.57 6.69 2.34
N PHE A 19 -11.53 6.32 1.05
CA PHE A 19 -10.28 6.13 0.31
C PHE A 19 -9.84 7.39 -0.46
N LYS A 20 -10.46 8.56 -0.19
CA LYS A 20 -10.17 9.82 -0.87
C LYS A 20 -8.81 10.44 -0.58
N GLY A 21 -8.25 10.17 0.60
CA GLY A 21 -6.97 10.74 1.02
C GLY A 21 -5.74 9.92 0.64
N MET A 22 -5.81 9.02 -0.34
CA MET A 22 -4.64 8.28 -0.85
C MET A 22 -4.21 8.79 -2.22
N ILE A 23 -3.00 8.41 -2.67
CA ILE A 23 -2.57 8.69 -4.04
C ILE A 23 -3.59 8.09 -5.01
N ARG A 24 -4.03 8.94 -5.92
CA ARG A 24 -4.95 8.61 -7.00
C ARG A 24 -4.29 9.04 -8.30
N HIS A 25 -4.60 8.30 -9.36
CA HIS A 25 -4.28 8.77 -10.69
C HIS A 25 -5.07 10.05 -10.96
N VAL A 26 -4.39 11.19 -11.03
CA VAL A 26 -4.94 12.40 -11.64
C VAL A 26 -4.63 12.29 -13.12
N PRO A 27 -5.62 12.09 -14.01
CA PRO A 27 -5.37 12.13 -15.43
C PRO A 27 -4.96 13.56 -15.79
N ASN A 28 -3.66 13.80 -15.94
CA ASN A 28 -3.16 15.06 -16.49
C ASN A 28 -2.16 14.79 -17.63
N GLN A 29 -2.40 15.52 -18.72
CA GLN A 29 -2.21 15.16 -20.13
C GLN A 29 -0.77 15.01 -20.65
N ASN A 30 0.27 15.07 -19.80
CA ASN A 30 1.66 15.17 -20.25
C ASN A 30 2.60 14.10 -19.68
N GLN A 31 2.09 13.02 -19.10
CA GLN A 31 2.91 11.87 -18.74
C GLN A 31 2.64 10.74 -19.72
N THR A 32 3.64 10.48 -20.57
CA THR A 32 3.76 9.24 -21.32
C THR A 32 3.83 8.11 -20.29
N LEU A 33 2.71 7.42 -20.10
CA LEU A 33 2.73 5.97 -19.83
C LEU A 33 3.80 5.36 -20.75
N PRO A 34 4.52 4.29 -20.35
CA PRO A 34 5.23 3.48 -21.32
C PRO A 34 4.21 3.10 -22.39
N SER A 35 4.26 3.81 -23.50
CA SER A 35 3.19 3.80 -24.48
C SER A 35 3.40 2.51 -25.22
N ILE A 36 2.46 1.57 -25.08
CA ILE A 36 2.30 0.44 -25.98
C ILE A 36 1.89 1.05 -27.33
N THR A 37 2.84 1.69 -28.01
CA THR A 37 2.66 2.16 -29.36
C THR A 37 2.73 0.91 -30.22
N SER A 38 1.58 0.41 -30.64
CA SER A 38 1.53 -0.70 -31.60
C SER A 38 2.36 -0.31 -32.82
N ILE A 39 3.44 -1.04 -33.07
CA ILE A 39 4.22 -0.84 -34.29
C ILE A 39 3.33 -1.32 -35.45
N SER A 40 3.24 -0.50 -36.50
CA SER A 40 2.54 -0.88 -37.73
C SER A 40 3.02 -2.23 -38.24
N ASN A 41 2.09 -3.13 -38.59
CA ASN A 41 2.30 -4.46 -39.20
C ASN A 41 2.91 -4.38 -40.63
N ARG A 42 3.88 -3.49 -40.87
CA ARG A 42 4.64 -3.52 -42.13
C ARG A 42 5.64 -4.67 -42.07
N PRO A 43 5.74 -5.49 -43.14
CA PRO A 43 6.82 -6.46 -43.27
C PRO A 43 8.15 -5.71 -43.12
N ARG A 44 9.02 -6.18 -42.22
CA ARG A 44 10.30 -5.51 -41.93
C ARG A 44 11.42 -6.21 -42.70
N ASP A 45 12.12 -5.42 -43.51
CA ASP A 45 13.21 -5.90 -44.36
C ASP A 45 14.58 -5.96 -43.66
N LEU A 46 14.69 -5.49 -42.40
CA LEU A 46 15.95 -5.53 -41.62
C LEU A 46 15.77 -6.18 -40.23
N PRO A 47 16.67 -7.10 -39.81
CA PRO A 47 16.66 -7.68 -38.48
C PRO A 47 17.06 -6.63 -37.42
N SER A 48 16.24 -6.49 -36.37
CA SER A 48 16.59 -5.73 -35.16
C SER A 48 17.35 -6.64 -34.18
N SER A 49 18.24 -6.06 -33.37
CA SER A 49 19.15 -6.77 -32.46
C SER A 49 19.08 -6.16 -31.06
N LEU A 50 19.40 -6.92 -30.00
CA LEU A 50 19.60 -6.40 -28.63
C LEU A 50 21.05 -5.94 -28.40
N GLY A 51 21.86 -5.89 -29.45
CA GLY A 51 23.28 -5.56 -29.38
C GLY A 51 24.07 -6.63 -28.64
N GLN A 52 24.86 -6.23 -27.65
CA GLN A 52 25.69 -7.17 -26.88
C GLN A 52 24.86 -8.16 -26.03
N LEU A 53 23.58 -7.86 -25.77
CA LEU A 53 22.69 -8.78 -25.05
C LEU A 53 22.33 -10.03 -25.88
N ASP A 54 22.48 -9.98 -27.21
CA ASP A 54 22.27 -11.15 -28.08
C ASP A 54 23.32 -12.25 -27.83
N LEU A 55 24.41 -11.94 -27.12
CA LEU A 55 25.43 -12.92 -26.72
C LEU A 55 24.98 -13.79 -25.54
N LEU A 56 23.91 -13.41 -24.84
CA LEU A 56 23.37 -14.17 -23.72
C LEU A 56 22.47 -15.30 -24.22
N PRO A 57 22.57 -16.52 -23.65
CA PRO A 57 21.51 -17.51 -23.73
C PRO A 57 20.16 -16.92 -23.31
N ALA A 58 19.08 -17.36 -23.95
CA ALA A 58 17.74 -16.79 -23.74
C ALA A 58 17.32 -16.83 -22.27
N GLU A 59 17.66 -17.90 -21.55
CA GLU A 59 17.34 -18.07 -20.13
C GLU A 59 18.06 -17.04 -19.25
N LEU A 60 19.33 -16.73 -19.57
CA LEU A 60 20.10 -15.72 -18.85
C LEU A 60 19.59 -14.32 -19.16
N LEU A 61 19.24 -14.05 -20.42
CA LEU A 61 18.62 -12.79 -20.81
C LEU A 61 17.32 -12.56 -20.03
N LEU A 62 16.39 -13.51 -20.06
CA LEU A 62 15.11 -13.40 -19.34
C LEU A 62 15.32 -13.23 -17.82
N SER A 63 16.24 -13.99 -17.23
CA SER A 63 16.56 -13.87 -15.80
C SER A 63 17.11 -12.48 -15.44
N VAL A 64 17.97 -11.91 -16.28
CA VAL A 64 18.48 -10.55 -16.09
C VAL A 64 17.35 -9.53 -16.18
N LEU A 65 16.49 -9.64 -17.18
CA LEU A 65 15.37 -8.72 -17.38
C LEU A 65 14.38 -8.75 -16.21
N GLU A 66 14.09 -9.93 -15.65
CA GLU A 66 13.20 -10.07 -14.48
C GLU A 66 13.74 -9.41 -13.19
N LEU A 67 15.06 -9.24 -13.09
CA LEU A 67 15.71 -8.57 -11.96
C LEU A 67 15.78 -7.04 -12.13
N LEU A 68 15.52 -6.51 -13.33
CA LEU A 68 15.49 -5.07 -13.56
C LEU A 68 14.26 -4.43 -12.93
N ASP A 69 14.41 -3.16 -12.55
CA ASP A 69 13.30 -2.30 -12.15
C ASP A 69 12.49 -1.81 -13.38
N PHE A 70 11.28 -1.31 -13.14
CA PHE A 70 10.40 -0.85 -14.24
C PHE A 70 10.95 0.36 -14.99
N GLN A 71 11.77 1.22 -14.36
CA GLN A 71 12.41 2.33 -15.06
C GLN A 71 13.49 1.81 -16.03
N SER A 72 14.30 0.84 -15.60
CA SER A 72 15.31 0.19 -16.43
C SER A 72 14.68 -0.59 -17.58
N LEU A 73 13.61 -1.37 -17.32
CA LEU A 73 12.83 -2.06 -18.38
C LEU A 73 12.26 -1.08 -19.39
N SER A 74 11.64 0.01 -18.92
CA SER A 74 11.08 1.04 -19.81
C SER A 74 12.15 1.78 -20.62
N ARG A 75 13.38 1.92 -20.12
CA ARG A 75 14.49 2.49 -20.91
C ARG A 75 14.99 1.50 -21.94
N LEU A 76 15.11 0.23 -21.58
CA LEU A 76 15.55 -0.83 -22.49
C LEU A 76 14.55 -1.06 -23.63
N SER A 77 13.24 -0.93 -23.38
CA SER A 77 12.24 -1.01 -24.46
C SER A 77 12.32 0.15 -25.46
N GLN A 78 13.09 1.20 -25.17
CA GLN A 78 13.26 2.37 -26.04
C GLN A 78 14.55 2.33 -26.87
N VAL A 79 15.47 1.37 -26.64
CA VAL A 79 16.76 1.35 -27.35
C VAL A 79 16.75 0.57 -28.66
N SER A 80 15.89 -0.44 -28.82
CA SER A 80 15.74 -1.18 -30.08
C SER A 80 14.33 -1.76 -30.22
N LEU A 81 13.93 -2.08 -31.45
CA LEU A 81 12.62 -2.68 -31.72
C LEU A 81 12.52 -4.09 -31.12
N LEU A 82 13.58 -4.90 -31.25
CA LEU A 82 13.63 -6.21 -30.60
C LEU A 82 13.58 -6.08 -29.08
N GLY A 83 14.27 -5.08 -28.50
CA GLY A 83 14.21 -4.80 -27.06
C GLY A 83 12.80 -4.44 -26.62
N LYS A 84 12.09 -3.63 -27.39
CA LYS A 84 10.68 -3.33 -27.13
C LYS A 84 9.82 -4.59 -27.12
N GLU A 85 9.91 -5.40 -28.17
CA GLU A 85 9.11 -6.63 -28.32
C GLU A 85 9.38 -7.61 -27.17
N VAL A 86 10.66 -7.88 -26.85
CA VAL A 86 11.05 -8.75 -25.74
C VAL A 86 10.49 -8.24 -24.42
N ILE A 87 10.61 -6.94 -24.14
CA ILE A 87 10.15 -6.35 -22.86
C ILE A 87 8.62 -6.33 -22.76
N GLU A 88 7.91 -6.00 -23.85
CA GLU A 88 6.45 -6.00 -23.88
C GLU A 88 5.86 -7.43 -23.76
N ASP A 89 6.60 -8.44 -24.19
CA ASP A 89 6.23 -9.86 -24.03
C ASP A 89 6.56 -10.46 -22.66
N LEU A 90 7.41 -9.80 -21.84
CA LEU A 90 7.72 -10.27 -20.49
C LEU A 90 6.45 -10.30 -19.62
N PRO A 91 6.07 -11.44 -19.00
CA PRO A 91 4.87 -11.53 -18.17
C PRO A 91 4.85 -10.50 -17.03
N VAL A 92 6.00 -10.28 -16.38
CA VAL A 92 6.19 -9.32 -15.30
C VAL A 92 5.83 -7.89 -15.75
N TYR A 93 6.27 -7.51 -16.95
CA TYR A 93 6.03 -6.18 -17.50
C TYR A 93 4.59 -6.04 -18.01
N ARG A 94 4.17 -6.97 -18.87
CA ARG A 94 2.85 -6.98 -19.51
C ARG A 94 1.71 -6.95 -18.49
N GLU A 95 1.74 -7.81 -17.47
CA GLU A 95 0.67 -7.89 -16.48
C GLU A 95 0.60 -6.65 -15.60
N MET A 96 1.74 -6.07 -15.22
CA MET A 96 1.76 -4.84 -14.44
C MET A 96 1.24 -3.64 -15.24
N VAL A 97 1.63 -3.52 -16.51
CA VAL A 97 1.10 -2.47 -17.40
C VAL A 97 -0.39 -2.66 -17.66
N GLN A 98 -0.85 -3.89 -17.83
CA GLN A 98 -2.26 -4.21 -18.09
C GLN A 98 -3.15 -4.00 -16.87
N HIS A 99 -2.70 -4.40 -15.69
CA HIS A 99 -3.56 -4.49 -14.51
C HIS A 99 -3.29 -3.41 -13.45
N ALA A 100 -2.11 -2.81 -13.40
CA ALA A 100 -1.76 -1.79 -12.41
C ALA A 100 -0.98 -0.59 -13.00
N PRO A 101 -1.38 -0.02 -14.16
CA PRO A 101 -0.65 1.09 -14.77
C PRO A 101 -0.57 2.32 -13.86
N GLU A 102 -1.62 2.61 -13.08
CA GLU A 102 -1.65 3.73 -12.14
C GLU A 102 -0.61 3.59 -11.04
N THR A 103 -0.27 2.35 -10.68
CA THR A 103 0.79 2.07 -9.70
C THR A 103 2.15 2.39 -10.26
N LEU A 104 2.42 2.03 -11.51
CA LEU A 104 3.68 2.40 -12.20
C LEU A 104 3.81 3.92 -12.33
N VAL A 105 2.71 4.62 -12.66
CA VAL A 105 2.68 6.09 -12.70
C VAL A 105 2.98 6.68 -11.32
N ALA A 106 2.32 6.18 -10.27
CA ALA A 106 2.56 6.65 -8.90
C ALA A 106 4.00 6.42 -8.45
N LEU A 107 4.58 5.25 -8.72
CA LEU A 107 5.99 4.98 -8.46
C LEU A 107 6.92 5.92 -9.25
N GLY A 108 6.58 6.24 -10.50
CA GLY A 108 7.32 7.22 -11.30
C GLY A 108 7.27 8.63 -10.70
N GLN A 109 6.07 9.12 -10.40
CA GLN A 109 5.84 10.45 -9.81
C GLN A 109 6.50 10.61 -8.45
N THR A 110 6.55 9.54 -7.68
CA THR A 110 7.14 9.51 -6.34
C THR A 110 8.63 9.18 -6.33
N ARG A 111 9.23 9.02 -7.52
CA ARG A 111 10.63 8.64 -7.75
C ARG A 111 11.04 7.31 -7.11
N LEU A 112 10.12 6.36 -7.04
CA LEU A 112 10.34 5.01 -6.51
C LEU A 112 10.46 3.93 -7.59
N LEU A 113 10.21 4.26 -8.86
CA LEU A 113 10.15 3.29 -9.97
C LEU A 113 11.45 2.51 -10.20
N SER A 114 12.60 3.03 -9.74
CA SER A 114 13.93 2.43 -9.91
C SER A 114 14.45 1.68 -8.67
N TYR A 115 13.68 1.61 -7.58
CA TYR A 115 14.16 1.09 -6.30
C TYR A 115 13.79 -0.37 -6.03
N HIS A 116 12.89 -0.93 -6.84
CA HIS A 116 12.38 -2.28 -6.65
C HIS A 116 12.46 -3.07 -7.95
N PRO A 117 12.90 -4.34 -7.89
CA PRO A 117 12.88 -5.20 -9.06
C PRO A 117 11.44 -5.44 -9.52
N ALA A 118 11.23 -5.56 -10.82
CA ALA A 118 9.89 -5.71 -11.39
C ALA A 118 9.19 -6.98 -10.89
N THR A 119 9.96 -8.05 -10.63
CA THR A 119 9.50 -9.29 -9.98
C THR A 119 8.90 -9.08 -8.60
N LEU A 120 9.39 -8.12 -7.80
CA LEU A 120 8.79 -7.83 -6.48
C LEU A 120 7.35 -7.34 -6.67
N LEU A 121 7.16 -6.31 -7.50
CA LEU A 121 5.84 -5.73 -7.79
C LEU A 121 4.88 -6.75 -8.39
N HIS A 122 5.35 -7.54 -9.36
CA HIS A 122 4.54 -8.59 -9.98
C HIS A 122 4.15 -9.70 -8.98
N SER A 123 5.07 -10.11 -8.11
CA SER A 123 4.74 -11.07 -7.05
C SER A 123 3.71 -10.49 -6.07
N THR A 124 3.79 -9.20 -5.75
CA THR A 124 2.81 -8.49 -4.91
C THR A 124 1.47 -8.35 -5.63
N LEU A 125 1.45 -8.15 -6.95
CA LEU A 125 0.23 -8.15 -7.77
C LEU A 125 -0.52 -9.48 -7.60
N ARG A 126 0.21 -10.60 -7.55
CA ARG A 126 -0.31 -11.97 -7.47
C ARG A 126 -0.51 -12.53 -6.06
N LYS A 127 -0.24 -11.76 -5.01
CA LYS A 127 -0.50 -12.17 -3.61
C LYS A 127 -1.52 -11.22 -3.01
N GLY A 128 -2.72 -11.68 -2.62
CA GLY A 128 -3.81 -10.79 -2.19
C GLY A 128 -3.78 -10.32 -0.72
N ARG A 129 -2.85 -10.81 0.11
CA ARG A 129 -2.88 -10.59 1.57
C ARG A 129 -2.07 -9.35 2.01
N CYS A 130 -2.58 -8.67 3.03
CA CYS A 130 -1.93 -7.60 3.76
C CYS A 130 -0.69 -8.15 4.49
N VAL A 131 0.44 -7.46 4.37
CA VAL A 131 1.71 -7.87 5.01
C VAL A 131 1.61 -7.85 6.53
N SER A 132 0.75 -7.01 7.10
CA SER A 132 0.66 -6.80 8.56
C SER A 132 -0.37 -7.73 9.23
N CYS A 133 -1.62 -7.73 8.77
CA CYS A 133 -2.71 -8.48 9.43
C CYS A 133 -3.21 -9.70 8.66
N PHE A 134 -2.64 -9.99 7.49
CA PHE A 134 -3.01 -11.11 6.60
C PHE A 134 -4.44 -11.10 6.01
N ALA A 135 -5.29 -10.15 6.40
CA ALA A 135 -6.54 -9.86 5.69
C ALA A 135 -6.27 -9.39 4.25
N PHE A 136 -7.31 -9.16 3.44
CA PHE A 136 -7.13 -8.67 2.06
C PHE A 136 -6.41 -7.31 2.01
N GLY A 137 -5.32 -7.24 1.23
CA GLY A 137 -4.47 -6.06 1.07
C GLY A 137 -4.81 -5.27 -0.18
N ALA A 138 -5.79 -4.37 -0.08
CA ALA A 138 -6.34 -3.61 -1.21
C ALA A 138 -5.45 -2.45 -1.72
N PHE A 139 -4.35 -2.18 -1.04
CA PHE A 139 -3.45 -1.05 -1.31
C PHE A 139 -2.01 -1.53 -1.41
N LEU A 140 -1.20 -0.78 -2.14
CA LEU A 140 0.26 -0.94 -2.17
C LEU A 140 0.87 0.19 -1.34
N PHE A 141 1.73 -0.15 -0.37
CA PHE A 141 2.63 0.80 0.26
C PHE A 141 3.86 0.97 -0.65
N LEU A 142 3.94 2.13 -1.32
CA LEU A 142 4.90 2.38 -2.39
C LEU A 142 6.38 2.18 -1.98
N PRO A 143 6.84 2.63 -0.79
CA PRO A 143 8.27 2.58 -0.43
C PRO A 143 8.85 1.16 -0.29
N THR A 144 8.00 0.16 -0.05
CA THR A 144 8.44 -1.24 0.11
C THR A 144 7.76 -2.18 -0.89
N CYS A 145 6.84 -1.67 -1.72
CA CYS A 145 6.02 -2.47 -2.63
C CYS A 145 5.30 -3.64 -1.92
N GLU A 146 4.85 -3.40 -0.69
CA GLU A 146 4.09 -4.37 0.11
C GLU A 146 2.59 -4.09 0.03
N ARG A 147 1.80 -5.16 0.02
CA ARG A 147 0.34 -5.04 0.14
C ARG A 147 -0.10 -4.74 1.55
N VAL A 148 -1.09 -3.88 1.67
CA VAL A 148 -1.66 -3.49 2.96
C VAL A 148 -3.14 -3.19 2.86
N CYS A 149 -3.85 -3.46 3.95
CA CYS A 149 -5.23 -3.03 4.11
C CYS A 149 -5.28 -1.61 4.69
N PHE A 150 -6.43 -0.94 4.54
CA PHE A 150 -6.63 0.43 5.01
C PHE A 150 -6.34 0.59 6.51
N GLU A 151 -6.84 -0.33 7.33
CA GLU A 151 -6.66 -0.29 8.78
C GLU A 151 -5.20 -0.44 9.19
N CYS A 152 -4.42 -1.25 8.47
CA CYS A 152 -2.98 -1.35 8.76
C CYS A 152 -2.23 -0.09 8.32
N LEU A 153 -2.61 0.56 7.21
CA LEU A 153 -2.04 1.85 6.84
C LEU A 153 -2.29 2.90 7.95
N TYR A 154 -3.47 2.89 8.58
CA TYR A 154 -3.80 3.85 9.64
C TYR A 154 -3.16 3.52 10.99
N GLU A 155 -3.19 2.24 11.39
CA GLU A 155 -2.81 1.81 12.75
C GLU A 155 -1.35 1.34 12.86
N ASN A 156 -0.74 0.80 11.79
CA ASN A 156 0.62 0.27 11.86
C ASN A 156 1.66 1.38 11.71
N GLN A 157 2.33 1.67 12.81
CA GLN A 157 3.36 2.71 12.92
C GLN A 157 4.53 2.50 11.94
N ALA A 158 4.83 1.26 11.56
CA ALA A 158 5.92 0.95 10.63
C ALA A 158 5.59 1.36 9.18
N LEU A 159 4.30 1.46 8.84
CA LEU A 159 3.82 1.86 7.51
C LEU A 159 3.67 3.38 7.36
N ARG A 160 4.16 4.15 8.33
CA ARG A 160 4.20 5.62 8.26
C ARG A 160 5.39 6.12 7.47
N MET A 161 5.23 7.32 6.95
CA MET A 161 6.30 8.12 6.38
C MET A 161 6.77 9.18 7.36
N THR A 162 7.99 9.66 7.19
CA THR A 162 8.49 10.81 7.93
C THR A 162 9.55 11.57 7.14
N SER A 163 9.93 12.77 7.59
CA SER A 163 11.00 13.53 6.94
C SER A 163 12.37 12.91 7.23
N PRO A 164 13.36 13.06 6.32
CA PRO A 164 14.74 12.65 6.58
C PRO A 164 15.30 13.24 7.89
N ALA A 165 15.00 14.50 8.20
CA ALA A 165 15.45 15.14 9.44
C ALA A 165 14.90 14.42 10.69
N MET A 166 13.59 14.12 10.69
CA MET A 166 12.93 13.40 11.77
C MET A 166 13.46 11.97 11.90
N ALA A 167 13.68 11.25 10.80
CA ALA A 167 14.26 9.91 10.82
C ALA A 167 15.69 9.90 11.38
N LYS A 168 16.54 10.84 10.95
CA LYS A 168 17.92 11.00 11.48
C LYS A 168 17.91 11.25 12.98
N GLN A 169 17.08 12.18 13.44
CA GLN A 169 16.98 12.50 14.86
C GLN A 169 16.41 11.33 15.66
N CYS A 170 15.34 10.70 15.17
CA CYS A 170 14.66 9.60 15.84
C CYS A 170 15.56 8.38 16.02
N PHE A 171 16.29 8.00 14.97
CA PHE A 171 17.02 6.73 14.92
C PHE A 171 18.55 6.88 14.97
N GLY A 172 19.07 8.09 15.17
CA GLY A 172 20.50 8.35 15.19
C GLY A 172 21.18 7.98 13.86
N LEU A 173 20.57 8.37 12.74
CA LEU A 173 21.11 8.13 11.38
C LEU A 173 21.79 9.38 10.84
N THR A 174 22.75 9.19 9.93
CA THR A 174 23.41 10.26 9.18
C THR A 174 22.78 10.42 7.78
N ASP A 175 23.15 11.49 7.07
CA ASP A 175 22.75 11.66 5.66
C ASP A 175 23.27 10.52 4.78
N ARG A 176 24.52 10.07 5.02
CA ARG A 176 25.13 8.94 4.31
C ARG A 176 24.38 7.63 4.55
N ASP A 177 23.84 7.43 5.74
CA ASP A 177 23.03 6.25 6.04
C ASP A 177 21.73 6.29 5.22
N LEU A 178 21.06 7.44 5.18
CA LEU A 178 19.79 7.58 4.45
C LEU A 178 19.91 7.43 2.93
N GLU A 179 21.11 7.59 2.35
CA GLU A 179 21.37 7.27 0.93
C GLU A 179 21.17 5.77 0.61
N ARG A 180 21.19 4.91 1.63
CA ARG A 180 21.05 3.45 1.49
C ARG A 180 19.59 2.99 1.38
N ILE A 181 18.62 3.88 1.60
CA ILE A 181 17.19 3.56 1.52
C ILE A 181 16.48 4.51 0.53
N PRO A 182 15.35 4.09 -0.05
CA PRO A 182 14.59 4.94 -0.95
C PRO A 182 14.11 6.22 -0.27
N VAL A 183 14.33 7.36 -0.93
CA VAL A 183 13.73 8.65 -0.55
C VAL A 183 12.59 8.95 -1.51
N MET A 184 11.37 8.83 -1.00
CA MET A 184 10.16 9.14 -1.74
C MET A 184 9.99 10.65 -1.88
N HIS A 185 9.58 11.10 -3.06
CA HIS A 185 9.13 12.47 -3.28
C HIS A 185 7.60 12.47 -3.29
N SER A 186 6.96 13.26 -2.43
CA SER A 186 5.50 13.30 -2.39
C SER A 186 4.91 13.98 -3.62
N VAL A 187 3.64 13.70 -3.90
CA VAL A 187 2.83 14.45 -4.86
C VAL A 187 2.00 15.46 -4.06
N PRO A 188 1.95 16.75 -4.42
CA PRO A 188 1.09 17.73 -3.75
C PRO A 188 -0.39 17.35 -3.87
N GLY A 189 -1.17 17.63 -2.83
CA GLY A 189 -2.58 17.27 -2.78
C GLY A 189 -3.16 17.23 -1.37
N THR A 190 -4.39 16.74 -1.27
CA THR A 190 -5.06 16.50 0.02
C THR A 190 -5.07 14.99 0.29
N PHE A 191 -4.46 14.59 1.39
CA PHE A 191 -4.26 13.19 1.77
C PHE A 191 -4.75 12.93 3.19
N GLY A 192 -4.93 11.67 3.56
CA GLY A 192 -5.42 11.29 4.88
C GLY A 192 -6.06 9.90 4.94
N LEU A 193 -5.82 9.18 6.03
CA LEU A 193 -6.40 7.84 6.31
C LEU A 193 -7.55 7.87 7.33
N ARG A 194 -8.05 9.06 7.66
CA ARG A 194 -9.24 9.39 8.48
C ARG A 194 -9.33 10.91 8.69
N PHE A 195 -8.17 11.54 8.84
CA PHE A 195 -8.00 12.99 8.95
C PHE A 195 -7.29 13.50 7.70
N GLN A 196 -7.85 14.54 7.08
CA GLN A 196 -7.32 15.09 5.85
C GLN A 196 -6.35 16.24 6.11
N PHE A 197 -5.23 16.23 5.39
CA PHE A 197 -4.20 17.26 5.42
C PHE A 197 -3.86 17.67 3.98
N THR A 198 -3.63 18.97 3.78
CA THR A 198 -3.24 19.50 2.48
C THR A 198 -1.75 19.78 2.45
N HIS A 199 -1.06 19.12 1.53
CA HIS A 199 0.35 19.30 1.23
C HIS A 199 0.51 20.02 -0.09
N LYS A 200 0.94 21.29 -0.04
CA LYS A 200 1.03 22.16 -1.22
C LYS A 200 2.34 22.00 -1.99
N GLN A 201 3.36 21.42 -1.36
CA GLN A 201 4.71 21.31 -1.89
C GLN A 201 5.13 19.85 -1.94
N VAL A 202 6.11 19.55 -2.80
CA VAL A 202 6.77 18.25 -2.82
C VAL A 202 7.66 18.15 -1.58
N GLU A 203 7.49 17.07 -0.83
CA GLU A 203 8.27 16.75 0.36
C GLU A 203 9.12 15.51 0.11
N ARG A 204 10.31 15.49 0.73
CA ARG A 204 11.15 14.30 0.77
C ARG A 204 10.76 13.49 1.99
N LEU A 205 10.41 12.23 1.77
CA LEU A 205 9.91 11.33 2.79
C LEU A 205 10.69 10.01 2.79
N VAL A 206 10.83 9.42 3.97
CA VAL A 206 11.40 8.08 4.17
C VAL A 206 10.44 7.21 4.95
N SER A 207 10.44 5.90 4.67
CA SER A 207 9.62 4.94 5.40
C SER A 207 10.17 4.72 6.80
N VAL A 208 9.30 4.76 7.81
CA VAL A 208 9.67 4.45 9.20
C VAL A 208 10.18 3.02 9.32
N LYS A 209 9.56 2.06 8.63
CA LYS A 209 10.02 0.65 8.58
C LYS A 209 11.44 0.54 8.04
N GLN A 210 11.73 1.12 6.87
CA GLN A 210 13.06 1.05 6.26
C GLN A 210 14.12 1.79 7.11
N ALA A 211 13.80 2.98 7.62
CA ALA A 211 14.70 3.73 8.49
C ALA A 211 15.01 2.98 9.79
N LYS A 212 14.01 2.33 10.40
CA LYS A 212 14.20 1.52 11.61
C LYS A 212 15.00 0.25 11.32
N GLN A 213 14.75 -0.44 10.20
CA GLN A 213 15.55 -1.59 9.76
C GLN A 213 17.02 -1.21 9.58
N LEU A 214 17.27 -0.12 8.86
CA LEU A 214 18.62 0.41 8.67
C LEU A 214 19.30 0.79 9.99
N ALA A 215 18.57 1.43 10.91
CA ALA A 215 19.08 1.79 12.21
C ALA A 215 19.43 0.56 13.07
N LEU A 216 18.64 -0.51 13.01
CA LEU A 216 18.97 -1.78 13.68
C LEU A 216 20.23 -2.41 13.12
N GLU A 217 20.43 -2.32 11.80
CA GLU A 217 21.66 -2.79 11.14
C GLU A 217 22.89 -1.99 11.60
N ILE A 218 22.81 -0.66 11.59
CA ILE A 218 23.92 0.24 11.95
C ILE A 218 24.26 0.15 13.44
N HIS A 219 23.25 0.19 14.31
CA HIS A 219 23.45 0.20 15.76
C HIS A 219 23.55 -1.21 16.36
N GLY A 220 23.27 -2.25 15.56
CA GLY A 220 23.50 -3.66 15.85
C GLY A 220 22.51 -4.33 16.81
N SER A 221 21.63 -3.59 17.51
CA SER A 221 20.59 -4.20 18.35
C SER A 221 19.45 -3.24 18.67
N ALA A 222 18.27 -3.80 18.94
CA ALA A 222 17.11 -3.05 19.41
C ALA A 222 17.37 -2.33 20.75
N LYS A 223 18.17 -2.94 21.65
CA LYS A 223 18.54 -2.33 22.94
C LYS A 223 19.38 -1.06 22.77
N LYS A 224 20.40 -1.11 21.90
CA LYS A 224 21.23 0.07 21.59
C LYS A 224 20.40 1.15 20.91
N LEU A 225 19.55 0.78 19.94
CA LEU A 225 18.67 1.72 19.28
C LEU A 225 17.72 2.42 20.27
N ALA A 226 17.11 1.67 21.19
CA ALA A 226 16.22 2.25 22.21
C ALA A 226 16.91 3.27 23.12
N GLN A 227 18.21 3.11 23.39
CA GLN A 227 19.01 4.08 24.17
C GLN A 227 19.27 5.39 23.42
N LEU A 228 19.24 5.36 22.08
CA LEU A 228 19.43 6.55 21.23
C LEU A 228 18.15 7.37 21.07
N ARG A 229 16.99 6.85 21.49
CA ARG A 229 15.71 7.53 21.34
C ARG A 229 15.74 8.89 22.05
N PRO A 230 15.59 10.01 21.32
CA PRO A 230 15.54 11.32 21.96
C PRO A 230 14.33 11.41 22.88
N THR A 231 14.53 12.03 24.04
CA THR A 231 13.45 12.31 25.01
C THR A 231 13.12 13.80 24.98
N TYR A 232 12.00 14.17 25.59
CA TYR A 232 11.62 15.57 25.74
C TYR A 232 12.73 16.33 26.48
N CYS A 233 13.18 17.44 25.88
CA CYS A 233 14.17 18.34 26.46
C CYS A 233 13.74 19.77 26.11
N PRO A 234 13.38 20.62 27.09
CA PRO A 234 13.00 22.01 26.85
C PRO A 234 14.05 22.74 26.00
N GLY A 235 13.62 23.43 24.95
CA GLY A 235 14.51 24.15 24.01
C GLY A 235 15.21 23.30 22.95
N ARG A 236 15.14 21.96 23.02
CA ARG A 236 15.79 21.05 22.04
C ARG A 236 14.84 20.06 21.38
N THR A 237 13.84 19.54 22.10
CA THR A 237 12.91 18.53 21.58
C THR A 237 11.52 18.81 22.13
N SER A 238 10.55 19.04 21.24
CA SER A 238 9.17 19.32 21.65
C SER A 238 8.50 18.07 22.22
N MET A 239 7.41 18.25 22.97
CA MET A 239 6.61 17.12 23.45
C MET A 239 6.01 16.31 22.30
N LYS A 240 5.62 16.98 21.20
CA LYS A 240 5.12 16.33 19.98
C LYS A 240 6.20 15.42 19.39
N ASP A 241 7.42 15.92 19.23
CA ASP A 241 8.53 15.14 18.67
C ASP A 241 8.89 13.95 19.56
N ALA A 242 8.92 14.13 20.89
CA ALA A 242 9.18 13.05 21.83
C ALA A 242 8.13 11.92 21.73
N ALA A 243 6.86 12.26 21.51
CA ALA A 243 5.80 11.29 21.26
C ALA A 243 6.00 10.58 19.91
N VAL A 244 6.35 11.31 18.85
CA VAL A 244 6.69 10.74 17.53
C VAL A 244 7.86 9.75 17.63
N PHE A 245 8.93 10.12 18.34
CA PHE A 245 10.09 9.25 18.54
C PHE A 245 9.70 7.97 19.28
N ARG A 246 8.90 8.08 20.35
CA ARG A 246 8.37 6.90 21.05
C ARG A 246 7.57 6.01 20.10
N HIS A 247 6.64 6.60 19.36
CA HIS A 247 5.77 5.91 18.42
C HIS A 247 6.57 5.17 17.34
N PHE A 248 7.62 5.77 16.78
CA PHE A 248 8.47 5.12 15.77
C PHE A 248 9.39 4.05 16.36
N HIS A 249 9.92 4.25 17.56
CA HIS A 249 10.71 3.21 18.25
C HIS A 249 9.86 2.00 18.63
N GLU A 250 8.58 2.18 18.90
CA GLU A 250 7.65 1.09 19.24
C GLU A 250 7.06 0.36 18.02
N ALA A 251 7.29 0.88 16.81
CA ALA A 251 6.79 0.28 15.58
C ALA A 251 7.33 -1.15 15.39
N SER A 252 6.47 -2.17 15.49
CA SER A 252 6.89 -3.55 15.22
C SER A 252 7.30 -3.69 13.75
N LEU A 253 8.44 -4.31 13.50
CA LEU A 253 8.84 -4.72 12.15
C LEU A 253 8.21 -6.05 11.76
N ASP A 254 7.84 -6.86 12.76
CA ASP A 254 7.16 -8.13 12.56
C ASP A 254 5.65 -7.92 12.40
N PRO A 255 5.01 -8.71 11.52
CA PRO A 255 3.59 -8.60 11.29
C PRO A 255 2.81 -9.11 12.52
N PRO A 256 1.88 -8.32 13.07
CA PRO A 256 1.07 -8.75 14.21
C PRO A 256 0.13 -9.91 13.87
N GLY A 257 -0.13 -10.17 12.59
CA GLY A 257 -0.97 -11.28 12.11
C GLY A 257 -2.44 -11.18 12.49
N CYS A 258 -2.87 -10.04 13.01
CA CYS A 258 -4.24 -9.78 13.44
C CYS A 258 -4.66 -8.35 13.11
N ASP A 259 -5.97 -8.11 13.18
CA ASP A 259 -6.55 -6.80 12.93
C ASP A 259 -6.20 -5.80 14.03
N LEU A 260 -5.39 -4.79 13.70
CA LEU A 260 -4.92 -3.78 14.64
C LEU A 260 -6.04 -2.95 15.27
N SER A 261 -7.19 -2.84 14.61
CA SER A 261 -8.37 -2.14 15.16
C SER A 261 -8.93 -2.85 16.41
N ARG A 262 -8.69 -4.15 16.51
CA ARG A 262 -9.13 -5.06 17.58
C ARG A 262 -8.05 -5.27 18.66
N LEU A 263 -6.97 -4.50 18.64
CA LEU A 263 -5.96 -4.51 19.70
C LEU A 263 -6.15 -3.30 20.63
N PRO A 264 -5.84 -3.45 21.93
CA PRO A 264 -5.81 -2.33 22.86
C PRO A 264 -4.97 -1.18 22.32
N ARG A 265 -5.52 0.03 22.38
CA ARG A 265 -4.81 1.21 21.91
C ARG A 265 -3.71 1.54 22.92
N LYS A 266 -2.50 1.79 22.44
CA LYS A 266 -1.47 2.44 23.26
C LYS A 266 -1.91 3.87 23.59
N ALA A 267 -1.60 4.35 24.79
CA ALA A 267 -2.18 5.57 25.35
C ALA A 267 -1.91 6.85 24.54
N GLU A 268 -0.84 6.90 23.75
CA GLU A 268 -0.46 8.08 22.96
C GLU A 268 -0.93 7.97 21.51
N VAL A 269 -1.79 8.91 21.11
CA VAL A 269 -2.23 9.07 19.72
C VAL A 269 -1.35 10.10 19.06
N VAL A 270 -0.48 9.67 18.17
CA VAL A 270 0.32 10.56 17.33
C VAL A 270 -0.36 10.68 15.96
N GLU A 271 -0.72 11.91 15.59
CA GLU A 271 -1.24 12.22 14.26
C GLU A 271 -0.23 11.81 13.18
N ASP A 272 -0.75 11.35 12.04
CA ASP A 272 0.07 10.98 10.90
C ASP A 272 -0.01 12.09 9.86
N ASP A 273 0.95 13.02 9.94
CA ASP A 273 1.04 14.19 9.05
C ASP A 273 1.18 13.78 7.57
N PHE A 274 1.58 12.53 7.27
CA PHE A 274 1.79 12.01 5.92
C PHE A 274 0.88 10.81 5.56
N GLY A 275 -0.18 10.60 6.33
CA GLY A 275 -1.10 9.48 6.16
C GLY A 275 -1.70 9.43 4.75
N GLY A 276 -1.54 8.30 4.06
CA GLY A 276 -2.08 8.08 2.72
C GLY A 276 -1.21 8.60 1.56
N MET A 277 -0.18 9.41 1.85
CA MET A 277 0.70 9.99 0.83
C MET A 277 1.64 8.98 0.17
N ALA A 278 1.79 7.77 0.73
CA ALA A 278 2.69 6.74 0.24
C ALA A 278 1.96 5.44 -0.15
N SER A 279 0.66 5.53 -0.40
CA SER A 279 -0.17 4.37 -0.71
C SER A 279 -1.11 4.64 -1.87
N ILE A 280 -1.32 3.62 -2.70
CA ILE A 280 -2.24 3.65 -3.85
C ILE A 280 -3.11 2.40 -3.85
N ARG A 281 -4.31 2.51 -4.43
CA ARG A 281 -5.17 1.36 -4.69
C ARG A 281 -4.45 0.35 -5.59
N PHE A 282 -4.46 -0.93 -5.21
CA PHE A 282 -3.69 -1.95 -5.91
C PHE A 282 -4.50 -3.24 -6.12
N PRO A 283 -4.74 -3.67 -7.37
CA PRO A 283 -5.58 -4.83 -7.67
C PRO A 283 -4.83 -6.13 -7.42
N TYR A 284 -5.51 -7.16 -6.92
CA TYR A 284 -5.00 -8.53 -6.78
C TYR A 284 -5.28 -9.30 -8.07
N LEU A 285 -4.24 -9.71 -8.79
CA LEU A 285 -4.38 -10.53 -9.99
C LEU A 285 -4.42 -12.00 -9.60
N SER A 286 -5.60 -12.61 -9.75
CA SER A 286 -5.82 -14.05 -9.58
C SER A 286 -5.99 -14.73 -10.95
N ALA A 287 -6.16 -16.06 -10.95
CA ALA A 287 -6.46 -16.80 -12.18
C ALA A 287 -7.78 -16.39 -12.84
N THR A 288 -8.73 -15.82 -12.08
CA THR A 288 -10.04 -15.39 -12.60
C THR A 288 -10.04 -13.92 -13.06
N GLY A 289 -8.94 -13.19 -12.83
CA GLY A 289 -8.79 -11.80 -13.21
C GLY A 289 -8.35 -10.90 -12.07
N ALA A 290 -8.35 -9.59 -12.34
CA ALA A 290 -7.95 -8.55 -11.41
C ALA A 290 -9.09 -8.22 -10.44
N ASP A 291 -8.90 -8.56 -9.18
CA ASP A 291 -9.80 -8.25 -8.08
C ASP A 291 -9.34 -6.98 -7.36
N LYS A 292 -10.14 -5.92 -7.45
CA LYS A 292 -9.90 -4.72 -6.66
C LYS A 292 -10.38 -4.96 -5.22
N GLY A 293 -11.33 -5.84 -4.98
CA GLY A 293 -11.97 -6.05 -3.70
C GLY A 293 -13.13 -5.09 -3.46
N VAL A 294 -14.04 -5.51 -2.59
CA VAL A 294 -15.37 -4.92 -2.42
C VAL A 294 -15.66 -4.61 -0.96
N LEU A 295 -16.48 -3.59 -0.74
CA LEU A 295 -16.99 -3.20 0.56
C LEU A 295 -18.36 -3.83 0.82
N CYS A 296 -18.66 -4.11 2.08
CA CYS A 296 -19.93 -4.70 2.46
C CYS A 296 -20.95 -3.62 2.84
N GLN A 297 -22.10 -3.61 2.16
CA GLN A 297 -23.24 -2.77 2.53
C GLN A 297 -23.78 -3.12 3.93
N GLY A 298 -23.71 -4.40 4.30
CA GLY A 298 -24.06 -4.86 5.65
C GLY A 298 -23.13 -4.30 6.74
N CYS A 299 -21.84 -4.09 6.46
CA CYS A 299 -20.95 -3.42 7.41
C CYS A 299 -21.41 -1.98 7.71
N LEU A 300 -21.88 -1.26 6.68
CA LEU A 300 -22.44 0.08 6.86
C LEU A 300 -23.71 0.06 7.72
N VAL A 301 -24.61 -0.89 7.47
CA VAL A 301 -25.82 -1.08 8.32
C VAL A 301 -25.44 -1.41 9.76
N THR A 302 -24.45 -2.29 9.96
CA THR A 302 -23.95 -2.68 11.28
C THR A 302 -23.41 -1.47 12.04
N TYR A 303 -22.60 -0.64 11.36
CA TYR A 303 -22.09 0.62 11.93
C TYR A 303 -23.23 1.59 12.28
N SER A 304 -24.21 1.76 11.39
CA SER A 304 -25.38 2.61 11.62
C SER A 304 -26.17 2.18 12.86
N HIS A 305 -26.45 0.88 13.00
CA HIS A 305 -27.13 0.34 14.17
C HIS A 305 -26.33 0.54 15.46
N TYR A 306 -24.99 0.42 15.41
CA TYR A 306 -24.14 0.76 16.54
C TYR A 306 -24.27 2.24 16.93
N MET A 307 -24.18 3.15 15.96
CA MET A 307 -24.31 4.60 16.20
C MET A 307 -25.69 5.00 16.76
N GLN A 308 -26.73 4.23 16.44
CA GLN A 308 -28.11 4.45 16.90
C GLN A 308 -28.45 3.70 18.19
N GLY A 309 -27.51 2.93 18.77
CA GLY A 309 -27.76 2.12 19.97
C GLY A 309 -28.70 0.93 19.74
N MET A 310 -28.91 0.52 18.49
CA MET A 310 -29.79 -0.60 18.10
C MET A 310 -29.06 -1.92 17.88
N LEU A 311 -27.72 -1.93 18.01
CA LEU A 311 -26.94 -3.15 17.82
C LEU A 311 -27.12 -4.10 19.02
N PRO A 312 -27.51 -5.38 18.81
CA PRO A 312 -27.63 -6.33 19.91
C PRO A 312 -26.33 -6.51 20.68
N GLN A 313 -26.43 -6.65 22.00
CA GLN A 313 -25.27 -6.79 22.88
C GLN A 313 -24.39 -8.01 22.53
N SER A 314 -25.01 -9.11 22.07
CA SER A 314 -24.28 -10.30 21.61
C SER A 314 -23.40 -10.00 20.40
N THR A 315 -23.94 -9.31 19.40
CA THR A 315 -23.19 -8.87 18.21
C THR A 315 -22.09 -7.86 18.58
N LEU A 316 -22.35 -6.97 19.54
CA LEU A 316 -21.32 -6.05 20.04
C LEU A 316 -20.13 -6.81 20.64
N MET A 317 -20.38 -7.80 21.49
CA MET A 317 -19.34 -8.61 22.13
C MET A 317 -18.55 -9.48 21.15
N GLU A 318 -19.16 -9.91 20.04
CA GLU A 318 -18.49 -10.68 18.99
C GLU A 318 -17.52 -9.78 18.17
N LEU A 319 -17.97 -8.57 17.85
CA LEU A 319 -17.22 -7.64 17.01
C LEU A 319 -16.13 -6.87 17.77
N VAL A 320 -16.31 -6.65 19.08
CA VAL A 320 -15.45 -5.81 19.90
C VAL A 320 -14.85 -6.63 21.05
N PRO A 321 -13.52 -6.85 21.07
CA PRO A 321 -12.85 -7.48 22.19
C PRO A 321 -13.07 -6.72 23.51
N ALA A 322 -13.07 -7.44 24.64
CA ALA A 322 -13.45 -6.90 25.94
C ALA A 322 -12.55 -5.74 26.44
N ASP A 323 -11.29 -5.72 26.02
CA ASP A 323 -10.26 -4.72 26.36
C ASP A 323 -10.13 -3.61 25.31
N VAL A 324 -11.04 -3.56 24.33
CA VAL A 324 -11.00 -2.60 23.22
C VAL A 324 -12.27 -1.78 23.18
N GLY A 325 -12.12 -0.45 23.04
CA GLY A 325 -13.26 0.43 22.83
C GLY A 325 -13.93 0.18 21.46
N PRO A 326 -15.27 0.21 21.37
CA PRO A 326 -16.02 -0.22 20.18
C PRO A 326 -15.75 0.61 18.92
N TYR A 327 -15.39 1.89 19.08
CA TYR A 327 -15.26 2.83 17.96
C TYR A 327 -14.30 2.37 16.85
N ARG A 328 -13.11 1.87 17.20
CA ARG A 328 -12.09 1.47 16.21
C ARG A 328 -12.49 0.23 15.40
N PRO A 329 -12.91 -0.89 16.03
CA PRO A 329 -13.44 -2.05 15.29
C PRO A 329 -14.60 -1.69 14.37
N PHE A 330 -15.53 -0.82 14.80
CA PHE A 330 -16.66 -0.43 13.95
C PHE A 330 -16.26 0.45 12.78
N LEU A 331 -15.33 1.39 12.95
CA LEU A 331 -14.77 2.13 11.82
C LEU A 331 -14.05 1.20 10.84
N ALA A 332 -13.32 0.20 11.34
CA ALA A 332 -12.64 -0.79 10.51
C ALA A 332 -13.60 -1.59 9.61
N LEU A 333 -14.85 -1.82 10.05
CA LEU A 333 -15.87 -2.46 9.21
C LEU A 333 -16.20 -1.63 7.96
N LEU A 334 -16.18 -0.30 8.07
CA LEU A 334 -16.48 0.61 6.95
C LEU A 334 -15.37 0.67 5.90
N THR A 335 -14.16 0.27 6.25
CA THR A 335 -12.96 0.39 5.38
C THR A 335 -12.38 -0.97 5.01
N ARG A 336 -12.94 -2.06 5.55
CA ARG A 336 -12.52 -3.43 5.23
C ARG A 336 -12.99 -3.82 3.83
N LEU A 337 -12.04 -3.77 2.90
CA LEU A 337 -12.17 -4.38 1.59
C LEU A 337 -11.95 -5.89 1.69
N TRP A 338 -12.76 -6.64 0.97
CA TRP A 338 -12.70 -8.09 0.84
C TRP A 338 -12.35 -8.48 -0.59
N SER A 339 -11.59 -9.56 -0.80
CA SER A 339 -11.61 -10.20 -2.13
C SER A 339 -13.03 -10.67 -2.43
N MET A 340 -13.37 -10.90 -3.70
CA MET A 340 -14.70 -11.41 -4.06
C MET A 340 -15.01 -12.73 -3.35
N GLU A 341 -14.02 -13.62 -3.26
CA GLU A 341 -14.13 -14.90 -2.53
C GLU A 341 -14.36 -14.66 -1.03
N GLY A 342 -13.52 -13.86 -0.37
CA GLY A 342 -13.66 -13.57 1.05
C GLY A 342 -14.93 -12.77 1.38
N PHE A 343 -15.47 -12.01 0.42
CA PHE A 343 -16.72 -11.29 0.57
C PHE A 343 -17.91 -12.24 0.70
N LEU A 344 -17.93 -13.33 -0.07
CA LEU A 344 -19.00 -14.34 0.00
C LEU A 344 -19.04 -15.00 1.38
N GLU A 345 -17.87 -15.34 1.93
CA GLU A 345 -17.76 -15.89 3.29
C GLU A 345 -18.20 -14.86 4.34
N HIS A 346 -17.73 -13.62 4.23
CA HIS A 346 -18.11 -12.54 5.14
C HIS A 346 -19.62 -12.26 5.13
N ALA A 347 -20.24 -12.22 3.94
CA ALA A 347 -21.65 -11.88 3.79
C ALA A 347 -22.57 -12.86 4.52
N GLN A 348 -22.19 -14.14 4.64
CA GLN A 348 -22.97 -15.16 5.35
C GLN A 348 -23.04 -14.90 6.87
N GLN A 349 -22.02 -14.25 7.45
CA GLN A 349 -21.92 -14.04 8.89
C GLN A 349 -22.26 -12.60 9.30
N CYS A 350 -22.18 -11.66 8.36
CA CYS A 350 -22.37 -10.23 8.62
C CYS A 350 -23.79 -9.92 9.16
N TYR A 351 -23.84 -9.30 10.35
CA TYR A 351 -25.08 -8.87 10.99
C TYR A 351 -25.93 -7.98 10.06
N GLY A 352 -25.33 -6.94 9.48
CA GLY A 352 -26.08 -6.02 8.63
C GLY A 352 -26.53 -6.64 7.31
N VAL A 353 -25.82 -7.65 6.78
CA VAL A 353 -26.30 -8.40 5.60
C VAL A 353 -27.59 -9.15 5.94
N ARG A 354 -27.64 -9.85 7.09
CA ARG A 354 -28.87 -10.51 7.56
C ARG A 354 -30.03 -9.51 7.67
N ARG A 355 -29.78 -8.32 8.19
CA ARG A 355 -30.78 -7.24 8.25
C ARG A 355 -31.27 -6.76 6.88
N ILE A 356 -30.38 -6.67 5.89
CA ILE A 356 -30.76 -6.27 4.52
C ILE A 356 -31.61 -7.36 3.86
N VAL A 357 -31.25 -8.63 4.05
CA VAL A 357 -31.92 -9.78 3.41
C VAL A 357 -33.22 -10.18 4.14
N GLY A 358 -33.47 -9.63 5.34
CA GLY A 358 -34.65 -9.91 6.15
C GLY A 358 -34.56 -11.20 6.97
N GLN A 359 -33.34 -11.59 7.36
CA GLN A 359 -33.05 -12.74 8.22
C GLN A 359 -32.81 -12.35 9.68
#